data_AF-A0A7G2RR37-F1
#
_entry.id   AF-A0A7G2RR37-F1
#
_cell.length_a   1.000
_cell.length_b   1.000
_cell.length_c   1.000
_cell.angle_alpha   90.00
_cell.angle_beta   90.00
_cell.angle_gamma   90.00
#
_symmetry.space_group_name_H-M   'P 1'
#
loop_
_entity.id
_entity.type
_entity.pdbx_description
1 polymer ?
#
loop_
_entity_poly.entity_id
_entity_poly.type
_entity_poly.pdbx_seq_one_letter_code
_entity_poly.pdbx_strand_id
1 'polypeptide(L)'
;MPLTKISQYSQTASSNTDIDSIDLGEGTMVPSDVNNALREVMAHLADMNAGTAAIQDTFTLSDPADDTKQVRLDAVGITTGNTRVLTAPDADVTIAGLEAAQEFTKTQNFNATTLTDAASISWDASANQVTSVTLTDNRTLAAPTNMVDGGVYTLMAIQDGTGSRTLSYNAVFKFAGGAAPTLTTTAAAKDILVFYSDGSNMYEVGRSLNVS
;
A
#
# COMPACT_ATOMS: atom_id res chain seq x y z
N MET A 1 11.55 -23.71 -31.03
CA MET A 1 11.67 -22.23 -31.01
C MET A 1 12.93 -21.91 -30.25
N PRO A 2 13.72 -20.94 -30.70
CA PRO A 2 14.98 -20.64 -30.06
C PRO A 2 14.78 -20.16 -28.62
N LEU A 3 15.67 -20.57 -27.72
CA LEU A 3 15.65 -20.13 -26.33
C LEU A 3 16.42 -18.80 -26.24
N THR A 4 15.70 -17.68 -26.12
CA THR A 4 16.26 -16.31 -26.20
C THR A 4 16.37 -15.61 -24.85
N LYS A 5 16.08 -16.32 -23.76
CA LYS A 5 16.23 -15.84 -22.39
C LYS A 5 16.26 -16.98 -21.39
N ILE A 6 16.89 -16.76 -20.25
CA ILE A 6 17.04 -17.77 -19.18
C ILE A 6 15.70 -18.36 -18.72
N SER A 7 14.63 -17.55 -18.68
CA SER A 7 13.31 -18.05 -18.25
C SER A 7 12.64 -19.02 -19.23
N GLN A 8 13.22 -19.27 -20.39
CA GLN A 8 12.77 -20.31 -21.32
C GLN A 8 13.57 -21.61 -21.20
N TYR A 9 14.67 -21.60 -20.45
CA TYR A 9 15.51 -22.79 -20.27
C TYR A 9 14.76 -23.86 -19.48
N SER A 10 14.90 -25.11 -19.92
CA SER A 10 14.31 -26.27 -19.25
C SER A 10 15.16 -26.73 -18.07
N GLN A 11 14.51 -27.18 -17.01
CA GLN A 11 15.16 -27.92 -15.93
C GLN A 11 15.64 -29.31 -16.40
N THR A 12 15.08 -29.83 -17.50
CA THR A 12 15.54 -31.08 -18.12
C THR A 12 16.68 -30.77 -19.09
N ALA A 13 17.90 -31.17 -18.73
CA ALA A 13 19.11 -30.84 -19.49
C ALA A 13 19.01 -31.22 -20.99
N SER A 14 18.48 -32.40 -21.30
CA SER A 14 18.33 -32.89 -22.68
C SER A 14 17.31 -32.10 -23.53
N SER A 15 16.52 -31.21 -22.91
CA SER A 15 15.59 -30.34 -23.62
C SER A 15 16.22 -29.01 -24.05
N ASN A 16 17.40 -28.65 -23.53
CA ASN A 16 18.11 -27.42 -23.89
C ASN A 16 19.02 -27.67 -25.10
N THR A 17 18.43 -28.07 -26.22
CA THR A 17 19.17 -28.40 -27.46
C THR A 17 19.43 -27.19 -28.36
N ASP A 18 18.98 -26.00 -27.97
CA ASP A 18 19.16 -24.75 -28.70
C ASP A 18 19.30 -23.58 -27.72
N ILE A 19 20.21 -22.66 -28.01
CA ILE A 19 20.30 -21.37 -27.32
C ILE A 19 20.40 -20.28 -28.38
N ASP A 20 19.37 -19.43 -28.48
CA ASP A 20 19.23 -18.39 -29.49
C ASP A 20 19.64 -18.82 -30.92
N SER A 21 19.07 -19.93 -31.40
CA SER A 21 19.35 -20.51 -32.74
C SER A 21 20.73 -21.15 -32.89
N ILE A 22 21.47 -21.35 -31.79
CA ILE A 22 22.72 -22.12 -31.76
C ILE A 22 22.39 -23.56 -31.38
N ASP A 23 22.70 -24.49 -32.28
CA ASP A 23 22.43 -25.91 -32.11
C ASP A 23 23.36 -26.54 -31.07
N LEU A 24 22.76 -27.16 -30.05
CA LEU A 24 23.43 -27.96 -29.02
C LEU A 24 22.96 -29.43 -29.06
N GLY A 25 22.31 -29.84 -30.15
CA GLY A 25 21.85 -31.20 -30.38
C GLY A 25 23.00 -32.21 -30.47
N GLU A 26 22.75 -33.41 -29.96
CA GLU A 26 23.69 -34.53 -30.07
C GLU A 26 23.85 -34.94 -31.54
N GLY A 27 25.10 -34.98 -32.02
CA GLY A 27 25.43 -35.38 -33.39
C GLY A 27 25.26 -34.28 -34.45
N THR A 28 24.77 -33.10 -34.07
CA THR A 28 24.57 -31.95 -34.99
C THR A 28 25.40 -30.72 -34.60
N MET A 29 25.76 -30.59 -33.33
CA MET A 29 26.59 -29.48 -32.81
C MET A 29 28.00 -29.46 -33.44
N VAL A 30 28.42 -28.29 -33.95
CA VAL A 30 29.81 -28.05 -34.38
C VAL A 30 30.64 -27.45 -33.24
N PRO A 31 31.98 -27.60 -33.23
CA PRO A 31 32.81 -27.09 -32.13
C PRO A 31 32.67 -25.58 -31.86
N SER A 32 32.34 -24.76 -32.87
CA SER A 32 32.11 -23.32 -32.69
C SER A 32 30.85 -23.01 -31.88
N ASP A 33 29.86 -23.90 -31.90
CA ASP A 33 28.58 -23.72 -31.22
C ASP A 33 28.75 -23.70 -29.71
N VAL A 34 29.74 -24.41 -29.17
CA VAL A 34 30.10 -24.34 -27.74
C VAL A 34 30.48 -22.91 -27.34
N ASN A 35 31.35 -22.27 -28.13
CA ASN A 35 31.79 -20.90 -27.86
C ASN A 35 30.67 -19.89 -28.09
N ASN A 36 29.83 -20.11 -29.12
CA ASN A 36 28.68 -19.26 -29.39
C ASN A 36 27.65 -19.35 -28.26
N ALA A 37 27.27 -20.56 -27.87
CA ALA A 37 26.27 -20.79 -26.83
C ALA A 37 26.73 -20.24 -25.47
N LEU A 38 28.01 -20.39 -25.13
CA LEU A 38 28.54 -19.77 -23.91
C LEU A 38 28.43 -18.24 -23.95
N ARG A 39 28.70 -17.61 -25.10
CA ARG A 39 28.51 -16.17 -25.28
C ARG A 39 27.06 -15.75 -25.16
N GLU A 40 26.12 -16.51 -25.73
CA GLU A 40 24.70 -16.19 -25.62
C GLU A 40 24.15 -16.43 -24.21
N VAL A 41 24.62 -17.45 -23.50
CA VAL A 41 24.31 -17.61 -22.08
C VAL A 41 24.79 -16.40 -21.28
N MET A 42 26.00 -15.89 -21.54
CA MET A 42 26.48 -14.64 -20.93
C MET A 42 25.64 -13.42 -21.30
N ALA A 43 25.13 -13.34 -22.52
CA ALA A 43 24.22 -12.28 -22.96
C ALA A 43 22.88 -12.36 -22.22
N HIS A 44 22.25 -13.54 -22.14
CA HIS A 44 21.00 -13.72 -21.38
C HIS A 44 21.18 -13.42 -19.87
N LEU A 45 22.34 -13.75 -19.30
CA LEU A 45 22.72 -13.36 -17.93
C LEU A 45 22.80 -11.83 -17.78
N ALA A 46 23.42 -11.15 -18.75
CA ALA A 46 23.51 -9.68 -18.76
C ALA A 46 22.14 -9.03 -18.88
N ASP A 47 21.24 -9.59 -19.70
CA ASP A 47 19.84 -9.14 -19.81
C ASP A 47 19.05 -9.32 -18.51
N MET A 48 19.28 -10.42 -17.79
CA MET A 48 18.72 -10.59 -16.44
C MET A 48 19.22 -9.50 -15.49
N ASN A 49 20.51 -9.18 -15.51
CA ASN A 49 21.09 -8.14 -14.66
C ASN A 49 20.59 -6.73 -15.04
N ALA A 50 20.31 -6.49 -16.32
CA ALA A 50 19.70 -5.26 -16.80
C ALA A 50 18.18 -5.17 -16.50
N GLY A 51 17.56 -6.26 -16.04
CA GLY A 51 16.13 -6.35 -15.79
C GLY A 51 15.27 -6.40 -17.07
N THR A 52 15.88 -6.60 -18.24
CA THR A 52 15.20 -6.72 -19.53
C THR A 52 14.62 -8.12 -19.75
N ALA A 53 15.26 -9.14 -19.18
CA ALA A 53 14.75 -10.50 -19.09
C ALA A 53 14.28 -10.83 -17.67
N ALA A 54 13.03 -11.25 -17.52
CA ALA A 54 12.48 -11.66 -16.23
C ALA A 54 13.01 -13.04 -15.79
N ILE A 55 13.22 -13.18 -14.48
CA ILE A 55 13.26 -14.48 -13.80
C ILE A 55 11.79 -14.91 -13.62
N GLN A 56 11.32 -15.81 -14.48
CA GLN A 56 9.97 -16.36 -14.36
C GLN A 56 10.01 -17.50 -13.32
N ASP A 57 8.97 -17.57 -12.49
CA ASP A 57 8.76 -18.57 -11.42
C ASP A 57 9.39 -18.29 -10.04
N THR A 58 9.59 -17.00 -9.71
CA THR A 58 9.78 -16.52 -8.33
C THR A 58 11.17 -16.70 -7.73
N PHE A 59 11.88 -15.58 -7.56
CA PHE A 59 13.06 -15.52 -6.71
C PHE A 59 12.72 -16.04 -5.31
N THR A 60 13.21 -17.24 -5.03
CA THR A 60 12.94 -17.99 -3.80
C THR A 60 14.25 -18.16 -3.07
N LEU A 61 14.30 -17.63 -1.85
CA LEU A 61 15.42 -17.83 -0.92
C LEU A 61 15.01 -18.91 0.05
N SER A 62 15.78 -20.00 0.09
CA SER A 62 15.56 -21.08 1.06
C SER A 62 16.46 -20.94 2.28
N ASP A 63 16.06 -21.54 3.40
CA ASP A 63 16.93 -21.71 4.56
C ASP A 63 18.12 -22.62 4.20
N PRO A 64 19.37 -22.24 4.55
CA PRO A 64 20.55 -22.97 4.13
C PRO A 64 20.67 -24.39 4.72
N ALA A 65 19.91 -24.71 5.78
CA ALA A 65 19.90 -26.02 6.40
C ALA A 65 18.63 -26.83 6.05
N ASP A 66 17.64 -26.22 5.41
CA ASP A 66 16.34 -26.84 5.09
C ASP A 66 15.68 -26.18 3.89
N ASP A 67 15.86 -26.78 2.71
CA ASP A 67 15.36 -26.25 1.43
C ASP A 67 13.82 -26.14 1.35
N THR A 68 13.09 -26.71 2.31
CA THR A 68 11.62 -26.62 2.38
C THR A 68 11.13 -25.31 3.00
N LYS A 69 12.00 -24.58 3.73
CA LYS A 69 11.68 -23.27 4.32
C LYS A 69 12.08 -22.17 3.36
N GLN A 70 11.10 -21.42 2.86
CA GLN A 70 11.31 -20.52 1.74
C GLN A 70 10.68 -19.15 1.97
N VAL A 71 11.37 -18.10 1.54
CA VAL A 71 10.83 -16.75 1.36
C VAL A 71 10.81 -16.43 -0.12
N ARG A 72 9.68 -15.91 -0.59
CA ARG A 72 9.39 -15.77 -2.02
C ARG A 72 8.77 -14.40 -2.34
N LEU A 73 9.18 -13.80 -3.45
CA LEU A 73 8.61 -12.55 -3.97
C LEU A 73 7.57 -12.82 -5.07
N ASP A 74 6.29 -12.88 -4.70
CA ASP A 74 5.19 -13.22 -5.61
C ASP A 74 4.55 -11.98 -6.26
N ALA A 75 4.35 -12.03 -7.58
CA ALA A 75 3.74 -10.97 -8.37
C ALA A 75 2.26 -11.24 -8.74
N VAL A 76 1.64 -12.32 -8.26
CA VAL A 76 0.25 -12.72 -8.59
C VAL A 76 -0.76 -11.58 -8.41
N GLY A 77 -0.58 -10.72 -7.40
CA GLY A 77 -1.47 -9.57 -7.15
C GLY A 77 -1.22 -8.33 -8.03
N ILE A 78 -0.17 -8.33 -8.87
CA ILE A 78 0.21 -7.18 -9.69
C ILE A 78 -0.44 -7.32 -11.07
N THR A 79 -1.20 -6.31 -11.48
CA THR A 79 -1.83 -6.25 -12.81
C THR A 79 -0.77 -6.17 -13.93
N THR A 80 -1.04 -6.82 -15.07
CA THR A 80 -0.12 -6.87 -16.22
C THR A 80 0.42 -5.50 -16.62
N GLY A 81 1.72 -5.46 -16.98
CA GLY A 81 2.39 -4.24 -17.43
C GLY A 81 2.79 -3.27 -16.33
N ASN A 82 2.63 -3.64 -15.05
CA ASN A 82 3.02 -2.82 -13.92
C ASN A 82 4.22 -3.40 -13.18
N THR A 83 5.06 -2.52 -12.63
CA THR A 83 6.14 -2.85 -11.71
C THR A 83 5.81 -2.28 -10.33
N ARG A 84 6.19 -3.00 -9.27
CA ARG A 84 6.21 -2.48 -7.90
C ARG A 84 7.66 -2.42 -7.45
N VAL A 85 8.07 -1.29 -6.89
CA VAL A 85 9.43 -1.07 -6.39
C VAL A 85 9.38 -1.10 -4.87
N LEU A 86 10.11 -2.03 -4.27
CA LEU A 86 10.40 -2.03 -2.84
C LEU A 86 11.76 -1.38 -2.65
N THR A 87 11.76 -0.12 -2.19
CA THR A 87 12.99 0.61 -1.90
C THR A 87 13.42 0.32 -0.48
N ALA A 88 14.57 -0.34 -0.30
CA ALA A 88 15.18 -0.50 1.01
C ALA A 88 15.71 0.85 1.51
N PRO A 89 15.47 1.23 2.77
CA PRO A 89 16.21 2.32 3.39
C PRO A 89 17.66 1.87 3.64
N ASP A 90 18.52 2.84 3.99
CA ASP A 90 19.86 2.55 4.50
C ASP A 90 19.79 2.09 5.98
N ALA A 91 19.04 1.02 6.21
CA ALA A 91 18.79 0.41 7.52
C ALA A 91 18.20 -1.00 7.34
N ASP A 92 18.39 -1.87 8.34
CA ASP A 92 17.67 -3.14 8.42
C ASP A 92 16.18 -2.90 8.65
N VAL A 93 15.33 -3.60 7.89
CA VAL A 93 13.87 -3.49 7.98
C VAL A 93 13.25 -4.86 8.19
N THR A 94 12.26 -4.92 9.07
CA THR A 94 11.37 -6.07 9.21
C THR A 94 10.01 -5.72 8.61
N ILE A 95 9.47 -6.61 7.78
CA ILE A 95 8.13 -6.45 7.20
C ILE A 95 7.09 -6.71 8.30
N ALA A 96 6.13 -5.81 8.44
CA ALA A 96 5.02 -6.02 9.36
C ALA A 96 4.04 -7.08 8.82
N GLY A 97 3.68 -8.07 9.64
CA GLY A 97 2.73 -9.13 9.32
C GLY A 97 1.40 -8.89 10.02
N LEU A 98 0.29 -9.18 9.31
CA LEU A 98 -1.07 -8.93 9.82
C LEU A 98 -1.40 -9.76 11.07
N GLU A 99 -0.89 -10.99 11.13
CA GLU A 99 -1.11 -11.94 12.24
C GLU A 99 0.11 -12.07 13.16
N ALA A 100 1.08 -11.16 13.04
CA ALA A 100 2.31 -11.19 13.82
C ALA A 100 2.26 -10.12 14.92
N ALA A 101 2.54 -10.52 16.18
CA ALA A 101 2.76 -9.55 17.25
C ALA A 101 4.08 -8.79 17.00
N GLN A 102 4.01 -7.49 16.77
CA GLN A 102 5.15 -6.64 16.41
C GLN A 102 5.03 -5.26 17.07
N GLU A 103 6.18 -4.63 17.33
CA GLU A 103 6.27 -3.29 17.92
C GLU A 103 7.07 -2.35 17.01
N PHE A 104 6.55 -1.14 16.79
CA PHE A 104 7.31 -0.08 16.13
C PHE A 104 8.19 0.62 17.16
N THR A 105 9.51 0.53 16.99
CA THR A 105 10.50 1.14 17.90
C THR A 105 10.71 2.65 17.68
N LYS A 106 10.08 3.20 16.64
CA LYS A 106 10.07 4.63 16.28
C LYS A 106 8.68 5.04 15.82
N THR A 107 8.39 6.35 15.92
CA THR A 107 7.09 6.91 15.56
C THR A 107 6.68 6.54 14.14
N GLN A 108 5.45 6.06 13.99
CA GLN A 108 4.72 6.00 12.73
C GLN A 108 3.52 6.93 12.88
N ASN A 109 3.36 7.88 11.96
CA ASN A 109 2.26 8.83 12.01
C ASN A 109 1.29 8.60 10.85
N PHE A 110 0.02 8.90 11.08
CA PHE A 110 -0.94 9.01 10.00
C PHE A 110 -0.68 10.28 9.18
N ASN A 111 -0.95 10.21 7.89
CA ASN A 111 -1.01 11.39 7.05
C ASN A 111 -2.30 12.16 7.37
N ALA A 112 -2.19 13.45 7.70
CA ALA A 112 -3.36 14.29 7.94
C ALA A 112 -3.86 14.85 6.60
N THR A 113 -5.16 14.80 6.35
CA THR A 113 -5.75 15.38 5.13
C THR A 113 -6.87 16.37 5.44
N THR A 114 -7.03 17.35 4.57
CA THR A 114 -8.07 18.36 4.70
C THR A 114 -9.27 17.98 3.84
N LEU A 115 -10.42 17.81 4.49
CA LEU A 115 -11.70 17.65 3.81
C LEU A 115 -12.06 18.97 3.11
N THR A 116 -12.75 18.85 1.99
CA THR A 116 -13.26 20.02 1.27
C THR A 116 -14.50 20.56 1.98
N ASP A 117 -14.51 21.86 2.29
CA ASP A 117 -15.69 22.54 2.81
C ASP A 117 -16.79 22.59 1.74
N ALA A 118 -17.98 22.15 2.13
CA ALA A 118 -19.17 22.10 1.28
C ALA A 118 -20.42 22.11 2.16
N ALA A 119 -21.59 22.43 1.58
CA ALA A 119 -22.85 22.36 2.31
C ALA A 119 -23.07 20.98 3.00
N SER A 120 -22.66 19.92 2.31
CA SER A 120 -22.55 18.55 2.82
C SER A 120 -21.11 18.08 2.64
N ILE A 121 -20.33 18.05 3.73
CA ILE A 121 -18.92 17.67 3.74
C ILE A 121 -18.81 16.15 3.60
N SER A 122 -18.17 15.67 2.53
CA SER A 122 -17.89 14.26 2.30
C SER A 122 -16.60 13.81 2.99
N TRP A 123 -16.60 12.60 3.54
CA TRP A 123 -15.41 11.97 4.13
C TRP A 123 -15.26 10.53 3.62
N ASP A 124 -14.19 10.26 2.88
CA ASP A 124 -13.75 8.89 2.57
C ASP A 124 -12.82 8.38 3.67
N ALA A 125 -13.31 7.44 4.48
CA ALA A 125 -12.59 6.88 5.62
C ALA A 125 -11.41 5.97 5.18
N SER A 126 -11.38 5.51 3.93
CA SER A 126 -10.24 4.76 3.39
C SER A 126 -9.06 5.64 3.00
N ALA A 127 -9.30 6.94 2.78
CA ALA A 127 -8.26 7.85 2.37
C ALA A 127 -7.29 8.14 3.52
N ASN A 128 -7.79 8.56 4.70
CA ASN A 128 -7.00 8.77 5.91
C ASN A 128 -7.85 8.71 7.19
N GLN A 129 -7.21 8.32 8.30
CA GLN A 129 -7.82 8.30 9.63
C GLN A 129 -7.81 9.67 10.33
N VAL A 130 -6.88 10.56 9.98
CA VAL A 130 -6.76 11.90 10.58
C VAL A 130 -7.14 12.95 9.55
N THR A 131 -8.18 13.72 9.86
CA THR A 131 -8.71 14.73 8.93
C THR A 131 -9.00 16.07 9.61
N SER A 132 -9.02 17.14 8.81
CA SER A 132 -9.45 18.47 9.24
C SER A 132 -10.41 19.12 8.25
N VAL A 133 -11.23 20.06 8.70
CA VAL A 133 -12.05 20.90 7.83
C VAL A 133 -12.19 22.30 8.41
N THR A 134 -12.01 23.32 7.56
CA THR A 134 -12.31 24.71 7.93
C THR A 134 -13.71 25.05 7.47
N LEU A 135 -14.61 25.31 8.42
CA LEU A 135 -15.99 25.67 8.16
C LEU A 135 -16.09 27.12 7.73
N THR A 136 -16.61 27.38 6.53
CA THR A 136 -16.85 28.75 6.03
C THR A 136 -18.33 29.18 6.12
N ASP A 137 -19.20 28.24 6.47
CA ASP A 137 -20.63 28.45 6.72
C ASP A 137 -21.15 27.37 7.69
N ASN A 138 -22.44 27.37 7.98
CA ASN A 138 -23.11 26.27 8.65
C ASN A 138 -23.16 25.05 7.73
N ARG A 139 -22.56 23.93 8.16
CA ARG A 139 -22.38 22.72 7.33
C ARG A 139 -23.05 21.49 7.93
N THR A 140 -23.17 20.46 7.10
CA THR A 140 -23.50 19.10 7.52
C THR A 140 -22.32 18.19 7.23
N LEU A 141 -21.88 17.40 8.19
CA LEU A 141 -20.96 16.29 7.97
C LEU A 141 -21.77 15.09 7.44
N ALA A 142 -21.52 14.71 6.19
CA ALA A 142 -22.21 13.59 5.55
C ALA A 142 -21.81 12.25 6.17
N ALA A 143 -22.58 11.20 5.89
CA ALA A 143 -22.16 9.84 6.25
C ALA A 143 -20.80 9.52 5.58
N PRO A 144 -19.77 9.12 6.34
CA PRO A 144 -18.51 8.72 5.74
C PRO A 144 -18.67 7.47 4.86
N THR A 145 -17.88 7.37 3.79
CA THR A 145 -17.79 6.16 2.96
C THR A 145 -16.62 5.29 3.40
N ASN A 146 -16.67 3.99 3.07
CA ASN A 146 -15.58 3.04 3.32
C ASN A 146 -15.17 2.93 4.81
N MET A 147 -16.14 3.06 5.71
CA MET A 147 -15.94 2.83 7.14
C MET A 147 -15.60 1.36 7.39
N VAL A 148 -14.66 1.10 8.29
CA VAL A 148 -14.24 -0.26 8.65
C VAL A 148 -14.48 -0.48 10.14
N ASP A 149 -14.98 -1.66 10.50
CA ASP A 149 -15.11 -2.07 11.89
C ASP A 149 -13.74 -2.09 12.59
N GLY A 150 -13.68 -1.57 13.81
CA GLY A 150 -12.42 -1.39 14.54
C GLY A 150 -11.64 -0.11 14.17
N GLY A 151 -12.08 0.65 13.16
CA GLY A 151 -11.42 1.87 12.73
C GLY A 151 -11.59 3.01 13.74
N VAL A 152 -10.51 3.73 14.03
CA VAL A 152 -10.53 4.97 14.82
C VAL A 152 -10.16 6.15 13.92
N TYR A 153 -11.01 7.17 13.93
CA TYR A 153 -10.96 8.32 13.03
C TYR A 153 -10.99 9.62 13.83
N THR A 154 -10.21 10.62 13.41
CA THR A 154 -10.16 11.93 14.05
C THR A 154 -10.55 13.01 13.07
N LEU A 155 -11.44 13.91 13.49
CA LEU A 155 -11.84 15.12 12.78
C LEU A 155 -11.45 16.34 13.59
N MET A 156 -10.63 17.22 13.01
CA MET A 156 -10.42 18.58 13.52
C MET A 156 -11.33 19.55 12.74
N ALA A 157 -12.40 20.02 13.38
CA ALA A 157 -13.23 21.09 12.86
C ALA A 157 -12.62 22.45 13.24
N ILE A 158 -12.49 23.34 12.26
CA ILE A 158 -11.83 24.64 12.41
C ILE A 158 -12.82 25.73 12.00
N GLN A 159 -12.99 26.77 12.82
CA GLN A 159 -13.75 27.95 12.43
C GLN A 159 -12.96 28.78 11.40
N ASP A 160 -13.66 29.42 10.46
CA ASP A 160 -13.05 30.45 9.63
C ASP A 160 -12.60 31.66 10.47
N GLY A 161 -12.04 32.68 9.80
CA GLY A 161 -11.63 33.93 10.45
C GLY A 161 -12.78 34.77 11.03
N THR A 162 -14.05 34.37 10.85
CA THR A 162 -15.22 35.06 11.39
C THR A 162 -15.76 34.35 12.62
N GLY A 163 -15.81 33.01 12.61
CA GLY A 163 -16.47 32.21 13.62
C GLY A 163 -17.98 32.08 13.40
N SER A 164 -18.69 31.63 14.43
CA SER A 164 -20.15 31.41 14.45
C SER A 164 -20.65 30.35 13.47
N ARG A 165 -19.78 29.42 13.06
CA ARG A 165 -20.14 28.29 12.20
C ARG A 165 -20.56 27.09 13.03
N THR A 166 -21.62 26.42 12.58
CA THR A 166 -22.11 25.18 13.17
C THR A 166 -21.83 24.00 12.25
N LEU A 167 -21.66 22.83 12.85
CA LEU A 167 -21.58 21.55 12.14
C LEU A 167 -22.71 20.66 12.65
N SER A 168 -23.62 20.31 11.75
CA SER A 168 -24.58 19.23 11.97
C SER A 168 -24.02 17.91 11.45
N TYR A 169 -24.57 16.79 11.92
CA TYR A 169 -24.01 15.47 11.64
C TYR A 169 -25.08 14.56 11.07
N ASN A 170 -24.71 13.73 10.10
CA ASN A 170 -25.55 12.64 9.63
C ASN A 170 -25.90 11.67 10.78
N ALA A 171 -27.03 10.96 10.64
CA ALA A 171 -27.52 10.01 11.64
C ALA A 171 -26.57 8.83 11.95
N VAL A 172 -25.58 8.53 11.09
CA VAL A 172 -24.54 7.52 11.36
C VAL A 172 -23.61 7.93 12.51
N PHE A 173 -23.47 9.23 12.78
CA PHE A 173 -22.70 9.71 13.93
C PHE A 173 -23.52 9.56 15.20
N LYS A 174 -23.00 8.78 16.14
CA LYS A 174 -23.62 8.49 17.42
C LYS A 174 -22.88 9.25 18.50
N PHE A 175 -23.65 9.98 19.29
CA PHE A 175 -23.14 10.77 20.40
C PHE A 175 -23.74 10.26 21.71
N ALA A 176 -22.97 10.36 22.80
CA ALA A 176 -23.45 10.04 24.13
C ALA A 176 -24.72 10.85 24.46
N GLY A 177 -25.77 10.17 24.91
CA GLY A 177 -27.07 10.82 25.19
C GLY A 177 -27.83 11.31 23.95
N GLY A 178 -27.38 10.99 22.74
CA GLY A 178 -28.05 11.35 21.48
C GLY A 178 -27.89 12.82 21.06
N ALA A 179 -27.03 13.59 21.73
CA ALA A 179 -26.81 15.01 21.43
C ALA A 179 -25.37 15.25 20.94
N ALA A 180 -25.24 15.86 19.76
CA ALA A 180 -23.95 16.25 19.21
C ALA A 180 -23.25 17.33 20.07
N PRO A 181 -21.90 17.36 20.12
CA PRO A 181 -21.16 18.46 20.73
C PRO A 181 -21.51 19.80 20.07
N THR A 182 -21.63 20.85 20.90
CA THR A 182 -21.58 22.22 20.42
C THR A 182 -20.13 22.58 20.12
N LEU A 183 -19.84 22.92 18.87
CA LEU A 183 -18.51 23.41 18.48
C LEU A 183 -18.25 24.80 19.05
N THR A 184 -16.97 25.10 19.27
CA THR A 184 -16.50 26.43 19.62
C THR A 184 -16.68 27.35 18.42
N THR A 185 -17.34 28.49 18.63
CA THR A 185 -17.69 29.43 17.56
C THR A 185 -16.77 30.64 17.46
N THR A 186 -15.71 30.72 18.27
CA THR A 186 -14.73 31.80 18.16
C THR A 186 -13.98 31.69 16.83
N ALA A 187 -13.71 32.82 16.18
CA ALA A 187 -12.91 32.85 14.95
C ALA A 187 -11.61 32.05 15.10
N ALA A 188 -11.27 31.25 14.09
CA ALA A 188 -10.10 30.36 14.05
C ALA A 188 -10.01 29.29 15.16
N ALA A 189 -11.04 29.12 15.99
CA ALA A 189 -11.07 28.08 17.01
C ALA A 189 -11.04 26.68 16.39
N LYS A 190 -10.46 25.74 17.13
CA LYS A 190 -10.30 24.35 16.73
C LYS A 190 -10.97 23.44 17.75
N ASP A 191 -11.74 22.49 17.23
CA ASP A 191 -12.35 21.42 18.00
C ASP A 191 -11.95 20.08 17.38
N ILE A 192 -11.61 19.11 18.23
CA ILE A 192 -11.20 17.76 17.80
C ILE A 192 -12.23 16.76 18.30
N LEU A 193 -12.75 15.95 17.39
CA LEU A 193 -13.66 14.84 17.66
C LEU A 193 -13.02 13.52 17.21
N VAL A 194 -13.11 12.50 18.05
CA VAL A 194 -12.58 11.16 17.79
C VAL A 194 -13.73 10.18 17.74
N PHE A 195 -13.77 9.39 16.66
CA PHE A 195 -14.82 8.43 16.39
C PHE A 195 -14.25 7.00 16.27
N TYR A 196 -14.94 6.04 16.87
CA TYR A 196 -14.76 4.62 16.62
C TYR A 196 -15.85 4.13 15.65
N SER A 197 -15.49 3.30 14.68
CA SER A 197 -16.39 2.76 13.67
C SER A 197 -16.69 1.29 13.91
N ASP A 198 -17.96 0.88 13.82
CA ASP A 198 -18.40 -0.53 13.74
C ASP A 198 -18.61 -1.00 12.28
N GLY A 199 -18.14 -0.21 11.31
CA GLY A 199 -18.34 -0.41 9.87
C GLY A 199 -19.68 0.14 9.34
N SER A 200 -20.61 0.53 10.21
CA SER A 200 -21.91 1.11 9.84
C SER A 200 -22.18 2.47 10.47
N ASN A 201 -21.72 2.69 11.70
CA ASN A 201 -21.90 3.90 12.51
C ASN A 201 -20.53 4.41 13.00
N MET A 202 -20.48 5.71 13.28
CA MET A 202 -19.35 6.40 13.91
C MET A 202 -19.73 6.79 15.33
N TYR A 203 -19.18 6.14 16.34
CA TYR A 203 -19.41 6.45 17.75
C TYR A 203 -18.38 7.44 18.23
N GLU A 204 -18.80 8.60 18.73
CA GLU A 204 -17.85 9.51 19.37
C GLU A 204 -17.30 8.88 20.66
N VAL A 205 -15.99 8.72 20.73
CA VAL A 205 -15.27 8.15 21.88
C VAL A 205 -14.40 9.16 22.61
N GLY A 206 -14.20 10.35 22.04
CA GLY A 206 -13.46 11.43 22.67
C GLY A 206 -13.67 12.76 21.96
N ARG A 207 -13.54 13.86 22.72
CA ARG A 207 -13.57 15.22 22.18
C ARG A 207 -12.64 16.14 22.95
N SER A 208 -12.15 17.18 22.30
CA SER A 208 -11.50 18.33 22.93
C SER A 208 -11.93 19.59 22.20
N LEU A 209 -12.58 20.51 22.91
CA LEU A 209 -13.12 21.74 22.35
C LEU A 209 -12.21 22.91 22.69
N ASN A 210 -12.16 23.90 21.80
CA ASN A 210 -11.39 25.14 21.95
C ASN A 210 -9.90 24.88 22.29
N VAL A 211 -9.20 24.12 21.44
CA VAL A 211 -7.79 23.76 21.63
C VAL A 211 -6.81 24.74 20.97
N SER A 212 -7.27 25.95 20.68
CA SER A 212 -6.52 27.05 20.06
C SER A 212 -6.12 28.11 21.07
#